data_AF-A0A3D1SD14-F1
#
_entry.id   AF-A0A3D1SD14-F1
#
_cell.length_a   1.000
_cell.length_b   1.000
_cell.length_c   1.000
_cell.angle_alpha   90.00
_cell.angle_beta   90.00
_cell.angle_gamma   90.00
#
_symmetry.space_group_name_H-M   'P 1'
#
loop_
_entity.id
_entity.type
_entity.pdbx_description
1 polymer ?
#
loop_
_entity_poly.entity_id
_entity_poly.type
_entity_poly.pdbx_seq_one_letter_code
_entity_poly.pdbx_strand_id
1 'polypeptide(L)' 'TTEIQARRLFSLLRLSDEKGAEKVFVEMPSKEGVGLAVYNRLLRAAGFKIINVEQYE' A
#
# COMPACT_ATOMS: atom_id res chain seq x y z
N THR A 1 -2.44 -12.39 8.86
CA THR A 1 -3.87 -12.11 8.61
C THR A 1 -4.03 -10.68 8.11
N THR A 2 -5.11 -10.38 7.40
CA THR A 2 -5.42 -9.04 6.85
C THR A 2 -5.44 -7.95 7.92
N GLU A 3 -5.87 -8.29 9.13
CA GLU A 3 -5.86 -7.37 10.27
C GLU A 3 -4.46 -6.97 10.72
N ILE A 4 -3.49 -7.89 10.70
CA ILE A 4 -2.09 -7.60 11.03
C ILE A 4 -1.48 -6.66 9.97
N GLN A 5 -1.80 -6.87 8.69
CA GLN A 5 -1.36 -5.98 7.60
C GLN A 5 -1.94 -4.56 7.78
N ALA A 6 -3.24 -4.45 8.08
CA ALA A 6 -3.89 -3.17 8.36
C ALA A 6 -3.23 -2.43 9.53
N ARG A 7 -2.87 -3.17 10.59
CA ARG A 7 -2.24 -2.61 11.79
C ARG A 7 -0.80 -2.15 11.55
N ARG A 8 -0.07 -2.80 10.65
CA ARG A 8 1.32 -2.45 10.30
C ARG A 8 1.43 -1.38 9.22
N LEU A 9 0.39 -1.17 8.40
CA LEU A 9 0.44 -0.26 7.25
C LEU A 9 0.95 1.14 7.65
N PHE A 10 0.34 1.76 8.65
CA PHE A 10 0.72 3.11 9.07
C PHE A 10 2.15 3.18 9.62
N SER A 11 2.56 2.19 10.39
CA SER A 11 3.94 2.12 10.92
C SER A 11 4.97 1.96 9.80
N LEU A 12 4.65 1.17 8.76
CA LEU A 12 5.53 0.98 7.60
C LEU A 12 5.64 2.23 6.73
N LEU A 13 4.53 2.95 6.51
CA LEU A 13 4.55 4.24 5.82
C LEU A 13 5.41 5.25 6.59
N ARG A 14 5.21 5.34 7.91
CA ARG A 14 6.00 6.24 8.76
C ARG A 14 7.49 5.89 8.74
N LEU A 15 7.82 4.60 8.82
CA LEU A 15 9.20 4.13 8.71
C LEU A 15 9.80 4.49 7.33
N SER A 16 9.00 4.50 6.28
CA SER A 16 9.46 4.87 4.93
C SER A 16 9.79 6.37 4.88
N ASP A 17 8.96 7.21 5.50
CA ASP A 17 9.24 8.65 5.65
C ASP A 17 10.52 8.88 6.46
N GLU A 18 10.67 8.19 7.60
CA GLU A 18 11.86 8.28 8.47
C GLU A 18 13.14 7.85 7.76
N LYS A 19 13.06 6.88 6.86
CA LYS A 19 14.18 6.42 6.03
C LYS A 19 14.47 7.35 4.85
N GLY A 20 13.66 8.38 4.61
CA GLY A 20 13.79 9.25 3.44
C GLY A 20 13.58 8.51 2.13
N ALA A 21 12.71 7.49 2.10
CA ALA A 21 12.48 6.71 0.90
C ALA A 21 11.88 7.58 -0.22
N GLU A 22 12.54 7.64 -1.38
CA GLU A 22 12.04 8.39 -2.54
C GLU A 22 10.82 7.71 -3.19
N LYS A 23 10.76 6.37 -3.12
CA LYS A 23 9.68 5.55 -3.69
C LYS A 23 9.42 4.34 -2.80
N VAL A 24 8.15 4.01 -2.63
CA VAL A 24 7.70 2.81 -1.92
C VAL A 24 6.81 1.99 -2.86
N PHE A 25 7.12 0.70 -2.98
CA PHE A 25 6.30 -0.25 -3.72
C PHE A 25 5.61 -1.16 -2.71
N VAL A 26 4.33 -1.41 -2.95
CA VAL A 26 3.50 -2.29 -2.13
C VAL A 26 2.70 -3.18 -3.06
N GLU A 27 2.62 -4.46 -2.74
CA GLU A 27 1.72 -5.39 -3.42
C GLU A 27 0.27 -4.94 -3.25
N MET A 28 -0.55 -5.11 -4.30
CA MET A 28 -1.95 -4.73 -4.24
C MET A 28 -2.70 -5.54 -3.18
N PRO A 29 -3.31 -4.91 -2.15
CA PRO A 29 -4.11 -5.64 -1.17
C PRO A 29 -5.37 -6.22 -1.80
N SER A 30 -5.95 -7.25 -1.16
CA SER A 30 -7.29 -7.72 -1.47
C SER A 30 -8.31 -6.57 -1.46
N LYS A 31 -9.27 -6.61 -2.38
CA LYS A 31 -10.36 -5.62 -2.48
C LYS A 31 -11.61 -6.07 -1.71
N GLU A 32 -11.51 -7.09 -0.88
CA GLU A 32 -12.60 -7.58 -0.03
C GLU A 32 -12.33 -7.32 1.46
N GLY A 33 -13.41 -7.24 2.25
CA GLY A 33 -13.34 -7.16 3.70
C GLY A 33 -12.40 -6.08 4.23
N VAL A 34 -11.54 -6.44 5.19
CA VAL A 34 -10.52 -5.53 5.75
C VAL A 34 -9.49 -5.08 4.70
N GLY A 35 -9.24 -5.92 3.69
CA GLY A 35 -8.32 -5.61 2.59
C GLY A 35 -8.75 -4.36 1.83
N LEU A 36 -10.06 -4.20 1.58
CA LEU A 36 -10.61 -3.01 0.91
C LEU A 36 -10.31 -1.70 1.66
N ALA A 37 -10.34 -1.74 3.00
CA ALA A 37 -10.00 -0.59 3.82
C ALA A 37 -8.51 -0.23 3.73
N VAL A 38 -7.63 -1.25 3.71
CA VAL A 38 -6.18 -1.10 3.51
C VAL A 38 -5.88 -0.57 2.10
N TYR A 39 -6.53 -1.13 1.09
CA TYR A 39 -6.46 -0.67 -0.31
C TYR A 39 -6.81 0.81 -0.43
N ASN A 40 -7.94 1.24 0.13
CA ASN A 40 -8.37 2.64 0.08
C ASN A 40 -7.39 3.61 0.78
N ARG A 41 -6.53 3.13 1.68
CA ARG A 41 -5.53 3.96 2.37
C ARG A 41 -4.24 4.05 1.57
N LEU A 42 -3.78 2.92 1.06
CA LEU A 42 -2.62 2.86 0.16
C LEU A 42 -2.87 3.66 -1.12
N LEU A 43 -4.06 3.55 -1.72
CA LEU A 43 -4.40 4.28 -2.93
C LEU A 43 -4.32 5.81 -2.72
N ARG A 44 -4.72 6.30 -1.54
CA ARG A 44 -4.62 7.72 -1.19
C ARG A 44 -3.18 8.15 -0.92
N ALA A 45 -2.40 7.33 -0.20
CA ALA A 45 -0.99 7.59 0.05
C ALA A 45 -0.17 7.62 -1.26
N ALA A 46 -0.53 6.77 -2.23
CA ALA A 46 0.10 6.70 -3.55
C ALA A 46 -0.37 7.80 -4.52
N GLY A 47 -1.24 8.73 -4.09
CA GLY A 47 -1.80 9.75 -4.99
C GLY A 47 -2.56 9.14 -6.17
N PHE A 48 -3.25 8.02 -5.95
CA PHE A 48 -3.98 7.25 -6.97
C PHE A 48 -3.12 6.66 -8.09
N LYS A 49 -1.80 6.54 -7.87
CA LYS A 49 -0.89 5.89 -8.82
C LYS A 49 -0.88 4.38 -8.65
N ILE A 50 -1.30 3.65 -9.68
CA ILE A 50 -1.21 2.20 -9.79
C ILE A 50 -0.26 1.85 -10.94
N ILE A 51 0.63 0.90 -10.72
CA ILE A 51 1.51 0.36 -11.76
C ILE A 51 0.94 -0.98 -12.18
N ASN A 52 0.56 -1.12 -13.45
CA ASN A 52 0.15 -2.40 -14.03
C ASN A 52 1.36 -3.03 -14.73
N VAL A 53 1.83 -4.15 -14.19
CA VAL A 53 3.02 -4.85 -14.70
C VAL A 53 2.75 -5.64 -15.98
N GLU A 54 1.49 -6.01 -16.25
CA GLU A 54 1.08 -6.74 -17.46
C GLU A 54 1.17 -5.89 -18.74
N GLN A 55 1.26 -4.56 -18.61
CA GLN A 55 1.33 -3.63 -19.74
C GLN A 55 2.75 -3.49 -20.33
N TYR A 56 3.71 -4.25 -19.82
CA TYR A 56 5.12 -4.22 -20.25
C TYR A 56 5.59 -5.54 -20.86
N GLU A 57 4.66 -6.44 -21.23
CA GLU A 57 4.92 -7.66 -22.02
C GLU A 57 4.63 -7.48 -23.52
#